data_AF-A0A954WC94-F1
#
_entry.id   AF-A0A954WC94-F1
#
_cell.length_a   1.000
_cell.length_b   1.000
_cell.length_c   1.000
_cell.angle_alpha   90.00
_cell.angle_beta   90.00
_cell.angle_gamma   90.00
#
_symmetry.space_group_name_H-M   'P 1'
#
loop_
_entity.id
_entity.type
_entity.pdbx_description
1 polymer ?
#
loop_
_entity_poly.entity_id
_entity_poly.type
_entity_poly.pdbx_seq_one_letter_code
_entity_poly.pdbx_strand_id
1 'polypeptide(L)' 'MEVKTYRAGCLRDALRLVRDDLGPDAAVLHTREVRGGVMRWMLGPKQIEVTASADVQVPSRLP' A
#
# COMPACT_ATOMS: atom_id res chain seq x y z
N MET A 1 3.85 16.15 6.36
CA MET A 1 3.90 14.94 5.52
C MET A 1 3.07 13.88 6.22
N GLU A 2 1.83 13.70 5.78
CA GLU A 2 0.97 12.63 6.29
C GLU A 2 1.26 11.34 5.52
N VAL A 3 1.81 10.33 6.19
CA VAL A 3 2.13 9.02 5.61
C VAL A 3 1.20 7.98 6.23
N LYS A 4 0.45 7.26 5.39
CA LYS A 4 -0.49 6.23 5.81
C LYS A 4 -0.12 4.88 5.21
N THR A 5 -0.47 3.81 5.92
CA THR A 5 -0.23 2.44 5.49
C THR A 5 -1.55 1.68 5.38
N TYR A 6 -1.77 1.07 4.21
CA TYR A 6 -2.99 0.35 3.86
C TYR A 6 -2.65 -1.12 3.67
N ARG A 7 -3.57 -2.00 4.09
CA ARG A 7 -3.43 -3.46 3.90
C ARG A 7 -4.65 -4.00 3.20
N ALA A 8 -4.43 -4.84 2.20
CA ALA A 8 -5.51 -5.55 1.51
C ALA A 8 -5.08 -6.93 1.02
N GLY A 9 -6.04 -7.73 0.55
CA GLY A 9 -5.77 -9.07 -0.01
C GLY A 9 -5.02 -9.03 -1.34
N CYS A 10 -5.07 -7.91 -2.05
CA CYS A 10 -4.30 -7.68 -3.27
C CYS A 10 -3.92 -6.21 -3.43
N LEU A 11 -3.01 -5.92 -4.37
CA LEU A 11 -2.50 -4.57 -4.61
C LEU A 11 -3.61 -3.65 -5.12
N ARG A 12 -4.50 -4.16 -5.98
CA ARG A 12 -5.63 -3.39 -6.54
C ARG A 12 -6.51 -2.81 -5.44
N ASP A 13 -6.83 -3.62 -4.45
CA ASP A 13 -7.67 -3.23 -3.32
C ASP A 13 -6.94 -2.24 -2.41
N ALA A 14 -5.65 -2.48 -2.13
CA ALA A 14 -4.84 -1.54 -1.36
C ALA A 14 -4.75 -0.16 -2.04
N LEU A 15 -4.56 -0.13 -3.37
CA LEU A 15 -4.54 1.10 -4.15
C LEU A 15 -5.91 1.78 -4.19
N ARG A 16 -7.01 1.03 -4.11
CA ARG A 16 -8.35 1.61 -4.01
C ARG A 16 -8.52 2.34 -2.68
N LEU A 17 -8.11 1.71 -1.57
CA LEU A 17 -8.12 2.35 -0.26
C LEU A 17 -7.28 3.64 -0.24
N VAL A 18 -6.09 3.61 -0.86
CA VAL A 18 -5.24 4.80 -1.00
C VAL A 18 -5.99 5.93 -1.70
N ARG A 19 -6.63 5.65 -2.84
CA ARG A 19 -7.35 6.68 -3.62
C ARG A 19 -8.59 7.21 -2.90
N ASP A 20 -9.32 6.32 -2.22
CA ASP A 20 -10.54 6.70 -1.50
C ASP A 20 -10.21 7.58 -0.27
N ASP A 21 -9.04 7.42 0.36
CA ASP A 21 -8.61 8.19 1.54
C ASP A 21 -7.73 9.42 1.19
N LEU A 22 -6.71 9.26 0.34
CA LEU A 22 -5.71 10.31 0.02
C LEU A 22 -5.97 11.02 -1.32
N GLY A 23 -6.92 10.54 -2.10
CA GLY A 23 -7.21 11.07 -3.43
C GLY A 23 -6.38 10.44 -4.56
N PRO A 24 -6.69 10.80 -5.81
CA PRO A 24 -6.06 10.21 -7.00
C PRO A 24 -4.58 10.58 -7.17
N ASP A 25 -4.14 11.70 -6.60
CA ASP A 25 -2.77 12.23 -6.73
C ASP A 25 -1.80 11.71 -5.67
N ALA A 26 -2.24 10.77 -4.83
CA ALA A 26 -1.41 10.20 -3.77
C ALA A 26 -0.25 9.38 -4.35
N ALA A 27 0.95 9.58 -3.78
CA ALA A 27 2.13 8.82 -4.14
C ALA A 27 2.31 7.59 -3.25
N VAL A 28 2.54 6.44 -3.88
CA VAL A 28 2.96 5.22 -3.20
C VAL A 28 4.46 5.28 -2.93
N LEU A 29 4.82 5.21 -1.65
CA LEU A 29 6.20 5.28 -1.17
C LEU A 29 6.83 3.90 -1.05
N HIS A 30 6.06 2.92 -0.60
CA HIS A 30 6.54 1.55 -0.40
C HIS A 30 5.41 0.55 -0.60
N THR A 31 5.73 -0.61 -1.18
CA THR A 31 4.80 -1.74 -1.31
C THR A 31 5.53 -2.99 -0.87
N ARG A 32 4.92 -3.78 0.02
CA ARG A 32 5.46 -5.07 0.44
C ARG A 32 4.37 -6.12 0.61
N GLU A 33 4.70 -7.37 0.30
CA GLU A 33 3.88 -8.50 0.72
C GLU A 33 4.14 -8.80 2.21
N VAL A 34 3.07 -8.85 3.00
CA VAL A 34 3.12 -9.24 4.40
C VAL A 34 2.40 -10.58 4.55
N ARG A 35 3.15 -11.59 4.99
CA ARG A 35 2.61 -12.85 5.50
C ARG A 35 2.46 -12.65 7.00
N GLY A 36 1.25 -12.86 7.54
CA GLY A 36 1.04 -12.76 8.98
C GLY A 36 2.06 -13.61 9.74
N GLY A 37 2.45 -13.18 10.94
CA GLY A 37 3.56 -13.76 11.72
C GLY A 37 3.50 -15.28 11.93
N VAL A 38 4.49 -15.86 12.59
CA VAL A 38 4.81 -17.31 12.62
C VAL A 38 3.58 -18.26 12.70
N MET A 39 2.55 -17.91 13.49
CA MET A 39 1.29 -18.68 13.62
C MET A 39 0.36 -18.59 12.38
N ARG A 40 0.37 -17.47 11.66
CA ARG A 40 -0.46 -17.16 10.50
C ARG A 40 0.24 -17.47 9.16
N TRP A 41 1.53 -17.80 9.17
CA TRP A 41 2.26 -18.29 7.98
C TRP A 41 1.67 -19.59 7.41
N MET A 42 1.15 -20.48 8.27
CA MET A 42 0.65 -21.78 7.83
C MET A 42 -0.74 -21.73 7.15
N LEU A 43 -1.57 -20.72 7.46
CA LEU A 43 -3.00 -20.70 7.12
C LEU A 43 -3.55 -19.33 6.69
N GLY A 44 -2.75 -18.26 6.77
CA GLY A 44 -3.22 -16.90 6.51
C GLY A 44 -3.15 -16.50 5.03
N PRO A 45 -4.14 -15.77 4.49
CA PRO A 45 -4.04 -15.22 3.15
C PRO A 45 -2.87 -14.24 3.05
N LYS A 46 -2.17 -14.24 1.91
CA LYS A 46 -1.17 -13.21 1.59
C LYS A 46 -1.85 -11.85 1.64
N GLN A 47 -1.24 -10.89 2.34
CA GLN A 47 -1.69 -9.51 2.34
C GLN A 47 -0.64 -8.63 1.68
N ILE A 48 -1.10 -7.56 1.06
CA ILE A 48 -0.25 -6.53 0.46
C ILE A 48 -0.41 -5.28 1.31
N GLU A 49 0.73 -4.74 1.73
CA GLU A 49 0.84 -3.50 2.47
C GLU A 49 1.39 -2.41 1.55
N VAL A 50 0.68 -1.28 1.48
CA VAL A 50 1.03 -0.11 0.67
C VAL A 50 1.15 1.09 1.60
N THR A 51 2.32 1.73 1.61
CA THR A 51 2.54 3.01 2.28
C THR A 51 2.43 4.12 1.25
N ALA A 52 1.58 5.11 1.51
CA ALA A 52 1.32 6.22 0.59
C ALA A 52 1.18 7.56 1.32
N SER A 53 1.30 8.64 0.57
CA SER A 53 1.16 10.02 1.06
C SER A 53 0.57 10.93 -0.01
N ALA A 54 -0.27 11.89 0.38
CA ALA A 54 -0.81 12.91 -0.51
C ALA A 54 0.18 14.06 -0.79
N ASP A 55 1.12 14.31 0.13
CA ASP A 55 2.00 15.48 0.08
C ASP A 55 3.30 15.24 -0.71
N VAL A 56 3.57 14.00 -1.14
CA VAL A 56 4.85 13.64 -1.75
C VAL A 56 4.70 13.60 -3.27
N GLN A 57 5.33 14.57 -3.94
CA GLN A 57 5.47 14.55 -5.40
C GLN A 57 6.69 13.71 -5.77
N VAL A 58 6.47 12.47 -6.23
CA VAL A 58 7.55 11.58 -6.70
C VAL A 58 7.69 11.76 -8.22
N PRO A 59 8.87 12.15 -8.73
CA PRO A 59 9.06 12.27 -10.18
C PRO A 59 8.90 10.91 -10.85
N SER A 60 8.21 10.88 -11.99
CA SER A 60 8.11 9.68 -12.83
C SER A 60 9.53 9.23 -13.23
N ARG A 61 9.81 7.94 -13.05
CA ARG A 61 11.06 7.30 -13.50
C ARG A 61 10.86 6.45 -14.76
N LEU A 62 9.68 6.50 -15.36
CA LEU A 62 9.41 5.86 -16.64
C LEU A 62 9.98 6.74 -17.77
N PRO A 63 10.73 6.15 -18.73
CA PRO A 63 11.25 6.87 -19.89
C PRO A 63 10.15 7.28 -20.87
#